data_AF-A0A1Z1MGK2-F1
#
_entry.id   AF-A0A1Z1MGK2-F1
#
_cell.length_a   1.000
_cell.length_b   1.000
_cell.length_c   1.000
_cell.angle_alpha   90.00
_cell.angle_beta   90.00
_cell.angle_gamma   90.00
#
_symmetry.space_group_name_H-M   'P 1'
#
loop_
_entity.id
_entity.type
_entity.pdbx_description
1 polymer ?
#
loop_
_entity_poly.entity_id
_entity_poly.type
_entity_poly.pdbx_seq_one_letter_code
_entity_poly.pdbx_strand_id
1 'polypeptide(L)' 'MNCRHTTQCSTYLFVKRQHQKINKKNNSNSFCADNTTIIVTTNRPKHSVTLDWDVRECGSFAEKPDSWLN' A
#
# COMPACT_ATOMS: atom_id res chain seq x y z
N MET A 1 -0.19 -11.50 -3.89
CA MET A 1 0.07 -10.12 -4.38
C MET A 1 0.86 -10.20 -5.68
N ASN A 2 0.44 -9.50 -6.74
CA ASN A 2 1.15 -9.55 -8.04
C ASN A 2 2.26 -8.48 -8.04
N CYS A 3 3.48 -8.86 -7.64
CA CYS A 3 4.59 -7.94 -7.32
C CYS A 3 4.99 -6.97 -8.45
N ARG A 4 4.72 -7.33 -9.71
CA ARG A 4 5.07 -6.53 -10.89
C ARG A 4 4.37 -5.17 -10.92
N HIS A 5 3.21 -5.09 -10.28
CA HIS A 5 2.32 -3.95 -10.37
C HIS A 5 2.14 -3.20 -9.05
N THR A 6 2.59 -3.79 -7.94
CA THR A 6 2.55 -3.18 -6.60
C THR A 6 3.36 -1.88 -6.52
N THR A 7 4.41 -1.76 -7.33
CA THR A 7 5.27 -0.56 -7.41
C THR A 7 4.57 0.67 -7.98
N GLN A 8 3.42 0.49 -8.64
CA GLN A 8 2.59 1.57 -9.20
C GLN A 8 1.38 1.91 -8.31
N CYS A 9 1.14 1.15 -7.24
CA CYS A 9 0.04 1.42 -6.33
C CYS A 9 0.41 2.53 -5.35
N SER A 10 -0.34 3.64 -5.38
CA SER A 10 -0.11 4.80 -4.49
C SER A 10 -0.21 4.43 -3.01
N THR A 11 -1.17 3.60 -2.61
CA THR A 11 -1.32 3.15 -1.22
C THR A 11 -0.12 2.33 -0.75
N TYR A 12 0.35 1.39 -1.57
CA TYR A 12 1.56 0.63 -1.24
C TYR A 12 2.80 1.52 -1.13
N LEU A 13 2.97 2.48 -2.06
CA LEU A 13 4.07 3.43 -2.00
C LEU A 13 4.02 4.29 -0.74
N PHE A 14 2.82 4.69 -0.29
CA PHE A 14 2.65 5.43 0.96
C PHE A 14 3.06 4.61 2.18
N VAL A 15 2.58 3.37 2.30
CA VAL A 15 2.91 2.46 3.41
C VAL A 15 4.42 2.17 3.43
N LYS A 16 5.01 1.87 2.27
CA LYS A 16 6.45 1.63 2.13
C LYS A 16 7.28 2.83 2.57
N ARG A 17 6.85 4.07 2.25
CA ARG A 17 7.55 5.29 2.69
C ARG A 17 7.54 5.44 4.20
N GLN A 18 6.42 5.15 4.86
CA GLN A 18 6.35 5.21 6.32
C GLN A 18 7.29 4.18 6.99
N HIS A 19 7.28 2.94 6.51
CA HIS A 19 8.17 1.90 7.03
C HIS A 19 9.66 2.22 6.81
N GLN A 20 10.01 2.75 5.63
CA GLN A 20 11.40 3.05 5.28
C GLN A 20 11.85 4.46 5.66
N LYS A 21 10.97 5.28 6.27
CA LYS A 21 11.20 6.70 6.59
C LYS A 21 11.73 7.51 5.40
N ILE A 22 11.23 7.21 4.19
CA ILE A 22 11.68 7.85 2.95
C ILE A 22 10.91 9.15 2.72
N ASN A 23 11.62 10.29 2.72
CA ASN A 23 11.04 11.62 2.46
C ASN A 23 10.95 12.00 0.96
N LYS A 24 11.33 11.12 0.03
CA LYS A 24 11.25 11.41 -1.41
C LYS A 24 9.82 11.25 -1.95
N LYS A 25 9.35 12.27 -2.67
CA LYS A 25 8.19 12.16 -3.57
C LYS A 25 8.60 11.27 -4.76
N ASN A 26 8.08 10.03 -4.82
CA ASN A 26 8.11 9.27 -6.06
C ASN A 26 7.10 9.90 -7.01
N ASN A 27 7.61 10.41 -8.13
CA ASN A 27 6.88 11.15 -9.15
C ASN A 27 6.68 10.26 -10.39
N SER A 28 6.13 9.07 -10.18
CA SER A 28 5.91 8.08 -11.24
C SER A 28 4.49 7.57 -11.14
N ASN A 29 3.70 7.78 -12.20
CA ASN A 29 2.31 7.35 -12.44
C ASN A 29 1.80 6.33 -11.41
N SER A 30 1.35 6.84 -10.27
CA SER A 30 0.82 6.01 -9.20
C SER A 30 -0.70 6.03 -9.33
N PHE A 31 -1.32 4.91 -9.65
CA PHE A 31 -2.77 4.81 -9.65
C PHE A 31 -3.25 4.64 -8.19
N CYS A 32 -4.47 5.09 -7.93
CA CYS A 32 -5.16 4.81 -6.66
C CYS A 32 -6.03 3.57 -6.87
N ALA A 33 -5.81 2.51 -6.10
CA ALA A 33 -6.68 1.34 -6.16
C ALA A 33 -8.00 1.67 -5.43
N ASP A 34 -9.13 1.59 -6.14
CA ASP A 34 -10.47 1.80 -5.57
C ASP A 34 -10.73 0.87 -4.37
N ASN A 35 -10.20 -0.36 -4.44
CA ASN A 35 -10.34 -1.39 -3.41
C ASN A 35 -8.96 -1.73 -2.81
N THR A 36 -8.54 -1.02 -1.77
CA THR A 36 -7.30 -1.38 -1.04
C THR A 36 -7.62 -2.06 0.28
N THR A 37 -7.06 -3.26 0.51
CA THR A 37 -7.17 -3.94 1.80
C THR A 37 -5.88 -3.75 2.61
N ILE A 38 -6.00 -3.14 3.79
CA ILE A 38 -4.92 -2.99 4.77
C ILE A 38 -5.17 -3.97 5.92
N ILE A 39 -4.15 -4.74 6.28
CA ILE A 39 -4.16 -5.50 7.54
C ILE A 39 -3.55 -4.62 8.61
N VAL A 40 -4.22 -4.56 9.77
CA VAL A 40 -3.69 -3.92 10.98
C VAL A 40 -3.55 -4.97 12.06
N THR A 41 -2.32 -5.18 12.52
CA THR A 41 -1.97 -5.98 13.67
C THR A 41 -1.81 -5.06 14.88
N THR A 42 -2.60 -5.28 15.91
CA THR A 42 -2.51 -4.49 17.15
C THR A 42 -1.85 -5.31 18.23
N ASN A 43 -0.78 -4.77 18.82
CA ASN A 43 -0.15 -5.32 20.02
C ASN A 43 -0.40 -4.34 21.18
N ARG A 44 -0.93 -4.84 22.30
CA ARG A 44 -1.24 -4.03 23.49
C ARG A 44 -0.52 -4.58 24.73
N PRO A 45 0.79 -4.35 24.89
CA PRO A 45 1.42 -4.48 26.19
C PRO A 45 0.82 -3.50 27.21
N LYS A 46 0.98 -3.78 28.51
CA LYS A 46 0.33 -3.07 29.64
C LYS A 46 0.38 -1.53 29.60
N HIS A 47 1.35 -0.93 28.94
CA HIS A 47 1.58 0.52 28.94
C HIS A 47 1.74 1.14 27.55
N SER A 48 1.58 0.37 26.47
CA SER A 48 1.65 0.93 25.11
C SER A 48 0.76 0.15 24.15
N VAL A 49 0.35 0.84 23.09
CA VAL A 49 -0.35 0.22 21.96
C VAL A 49 0.53 0.40 20.75
N THR A 50 0.98 -0.71 20.17
CA THR A 50 1.71 -0.73 18.91
C THR A 50 0.75 -1.18 17.82
N LEU A 51 0.75 -0.45 16.70
CA LEU A 51 -0.03 -0.76 15.52
C LEU A 51 0.95 -1.04 14.39
N ASP A 52 1.01 -2.28 13.95
CA ASP A 52 1.70 -2.68 12.74
C ASP A 52 0.67 -2.83 11.63
N TRP A 53 1.00 -2.38 10.44
CA TRP A 53 0.06 -2.38 9.33
C TRP A 53 0.78 -2.59 8.01
N ASP A 54 0.13 -3.36 7.13
CA ASP A 54 0.65 -3.70 5.81
C ASP A 54 -0.48 -3.78 4.78
N VAL A 55 -0.15 -3.55 3.51
CA VAL A 55 -1.09 -3.63 2.40
C VAL A 55 -1.18 -5.08 1.94
N ARG A 56 -2.36 -5.70 2.11
CA ARG A 56 -2.59 -7.08 1.66
C ARG A 56 -2.81 -7.13 0.16
N GLU A 57 -3.64 -6.23 -0.35
CA GLU A 57 -4.08 -6.19 -1.74
C GLU A 57 -4.28 -4.74 -2.21
N CYS A 58 -3.72 -4.40 -3.37
CA CYS A 58 -4.12 -3.25 -4.17
C CYS A 58 -5.08 -3.77 -5.25
N GLY A 59 -6.38 -3.77 -4.96
CA GLY A 59 -7.41 -4.50 -5.69
C GLY A 59 -7.79 -3.99 -7.07
N SER A 60 -7.00 -3.12 -7.73
CA SER A 60 -7.35 -2.78 -9.12
C SER A 60 -6.90 -3.87 -10.10
N PHE A 61 -5.72 -4.48 -9.91
CA PHE A 61 -5.04 -5.25 -10.97
C PHE A 61 -5.75 -6.49 -11.51
N ALA A 62 -6.55 -7.16 -10.68
CA ALA A 62 -7.31 -8.33 -11.12
C ALA A 62 -8.77 -8.00 -11.48
N GLU A 63 -9.32 -6.88 -10.98
CA GLU A 63 -10.75 -6.56 -11.10
C GLU A 63 -11.06 -5.62 -12.27
N LYS A 64 -10.10 -4.83 -12.77
CA LYS A 64 -10.33 -3.89 -13.90
C LYS A 64 -9.14 -3.80 -14.87
N PRO A 65 -8.88 -4.83 -15.71
CA PRO A 65 -7.93 -4.72 -16.82
C PRO A 65 -8.06 -3.38 -17.56
N ASP A 66 -6.92 -2.80 -17.96
CA ASP A 66 -6.75 -1.50 -18.65
C ASP A 66 -6.88 -0.22 -17.82
N SER A 67 -7.31 -0.28 -16.55
CA SER A 67 -7.38 0.94 -15.69
C SER A 67 -6.00 1.53 -15.29
N TRP A 68 -4.91 0.92 -15.74
CA TRP A 68 -3.51 1.29 -15.50
C TRP A 68 -2.73 1.69 -16.76
N LEU A 69 -3.37 1.76 -17.94
CA LEU A 69 -2.71 2.08 -19.21
C LEU A 69 -2.62 3.58 -19.54
N ASN A 70 -2.76 4.47 -18.55
CA ASN A 70 -2.60 5.93 -18.76
C ASN A 70 -1.17 6.31 -19.16
#